data_AF-A0AAV4T530-F1
#
_entry.id   AF-A0AAV4T530-F1
#
_cell.length_a   1.000
_cell.length_b   1.000
_cell.length_c   1.000
_cell.angle_alpha   90.00
_cell.angle_beta   90.00
_cell.angle_gamma   90.00
#
_symmetry.space_group_name_H-M   'P 1'
#
loop_
_entity.id
_entity.type
_entity.pdbx_description
1 polymer ?
#
loop_
_entity_poly.entity_id
_entity_poly.type
_entity_poly.pdbx_seq_one_letter_code
_entity_poly.pdbx_strand_id
1 'polypeptide(L)'
;MVGLNNPVVPYEDGTAHGLVITDGFGNHSAYKNGLREQRDVPVTPLDYFQYRILGRDTRFQRNDYLFYALFKFEYLLVKSTIIACGRKIVSKHGMVDDIHLYLKNLRGSAAYWKTAHNELIGQIRCLGLTHYFLTFSCNDLNWLDMRKALLIDPNELDIYATQHLVEMHAVVVSRHYMIRVSVLVTFMLNNK
;
A
#
# COMPACT_ATOMS: atom_id res chain seq x y z
N MET A 1 9.91 -15.52 2.59
CA MET A 1 10.87 -14.62 3.26
C MET A 1 12.25 -14.97 2.73
N VAL A 2 12.67 -14.35 1.63
CA VAL A 2 14.03 -14.46 1.10
C VAL A 2 14.51 -13.04 0.89
N GLY A 3 15.63 -12.73 1.53
CA GLY A 3 16.06 -11.40 1.89
C GLY A 3 16.42 -10.51 0.70
N LEU A 4 16.01 -9.25 0.84
CA LEU A 4 16.70 -8.07 0.35
C LEU A 4 18.18 -8.16 0.73
N ASN A 5 19.09 -8.05 -0.24
CA ASN A 5 20.43 -7.45 -0.14
C ASN A 5 21.28 -7.89 -1.34
N ASN A 6 21.13 -7.20 -2.48
CA ASN A 6 22.21 -7.11 -3.46
C ASN A 6 22.57 -5.63 -3.62
N PRO A 7 23.87 -5.27 -3.57
CA PRO A 7 24.30 -3.88 -3.67
C PRO A 7 23.98 -3.34 -5.07
N VAL A 8 23.21 -2.27 -5.11
CA VAL A 8 22.90 -1.53 -6.35
C VAL A 8 24.15 -0.76 -6.75
N VAL A 9 24.85 -1.25 -7.78
CA VAL A 9 25.99 -0.54 -8.38
C VAL A 9 25.42 0.59 -9.25
N PRO A 10 25.78 1.87 -9.03
CA PRO A 10 25.28 2.97 -9.84
C PRO A 10 25.95 2.92 -11.22
N TYR A 11 25.14 2.77 -12.28
CA TYR A 11 25.63 2.82 -13.66
C TYR A 11 25.74 4.29 -14.09
N GLU A 12 26.96 4.79 -14.17
CA GLU A 12 27.29 6.03 -14.89
C GLU A 12 27.23 5.73 -16.39
N ASP A 13 26.34 6.41 -17.12
CA ASP A 13 26.74 7.08 -18.36
C ASP A 13 25.57 7.88 -18.95
N GLY A 14 25.82 9.18 -19.09
CA GLY A 14 24.98 10.09 -19.85
C GLY A 14 25.14 9.84 -21.34
N THR A 15 24.04 9.52 -22.01
CA THR A 15 23.91 9.87 -23.44
C THR A 15 22.46 10.16 -23.76
N ALA A 16 22.22 11.42 -24.09
CA ALA A 16 20.94 11.97 -24.50
C ALA A 16 20.64 11.56 -25.94
N HIS A 17 19.74 10.60 -26.14
CA HIS A 17 19.04 10.42 -27.41
C HIS A 17 17.54 10.30 -27.15
N GLY A 18 16.78 10.93 -28.05
CA GLY A 18 15.36 11.26 -27.90
C GLY A 18 14.45 10.08 -27.57
N LEU A 19 13.35 10.43 -26.91
CA LEU A 19 12.28 9.54 -26.51
C LEU A 19 11.55 8.98 -27.75
N VAL A 20 12.02 7.86 -28.29
CA VAL A 20 11.28 7.09 -29.28
C VAL A 20 10.52 5.99 -28.53
N ILE A 21 9.25 6.23 -28.23
CA ILE A 21 8.32 5.20 -27.77
C ILE A 21 7.93 4.37 -29.00
N THR A 22 8.79 3.46 -29.43
CA THR A 22 8.42 2.45 -30.43
C THR A 22 8.77 1.07 -29.90
N ASP A 23 7.80 0.42 -29.27
CA ASP A 23 7.76 -1.05 -29.27
C ASP A 23 7.10 -1.50 -30.58
N GLY A 24 7.73 -1.13 -31.70
CA GLY A 24 7.37 -1.64 -33.01
C GLY A 24 7.68 -3.12 -33.07
N PHE A 25 6.73 -3.91 -33.58
CA PHE A 25 6.84 -5.32 -33.90
C PHE A 25 7.90 -5.58 -34.99
N GLY A 26 9.18 -5.39 -34.68
CA GLY A 26 10.29 -5.63 -35.58
C GLY A 26 11.48 -6.27 -34.86
N ASN A 27 12.08 -7.27 -35.50
CA ASN A 27 13.33 -7.92 -35.09
C ASN A 27 14.53 -6.97 -35.27
N HIS A 28 14.51 -5.81 -34.60
CA HIS A 28 15.64 -4.90 -34.57
C HIS A 28 16.34 -5.02 -33.22
N SER A 29 17.67 -5.17 -33.31
CA SER A 29 18.66 -5.17 -32.24
C SER A 29 18.18 -4.50 -30.96
N ALA A 30 18.23 -5.24 -29.85
CA ALA A 30 17.89 -4.73 -28.53
C ALA A 30 18.61 -3.40 -28.29
N TYR A 31 17.84 -2.31 -28.16
CA TYR A 31 18.37 -1.01 -27.78
C TYR A 31 19.15 -1.14 -26.47
N LYS A 32 20.32 -0.51 -26.39
CA LYS A 32 21.13 -0.47 -25.16
C LYS A 32 20.26 -0.01 -23.98
N ASN A 33 20.33 -0.72 -22.86
CA ASN A 33 19.51 -0.50 -21.66
C ASN A 33 17.99 -0.75 -21.85
N GLY A 34 17.59 -1.54 -22.85
CA GLY A 34 16.20 -1.93 -23.09
C GLY A 34 15.78 -3.18 -22.30
N LEU A 35 14.47 -3.40 -22.12
CA LEU A 35 13.95 -4.56 -21.37
C LEU A 35 14.42 -5.92 -21.95
N ARG A 36 14.60 -6.00 -23.28
CA ARG A 36 14.99 -7.21 -24.02
C ARG A 36 16.49 -7.33 -24.30
N GLU A 37 17.31 -6.47 -23.72
CA GLU A 37 18.76 -6.56 -23.83
C GLU A 37 19.30 -7.82 -23.14
N GLN A 38 20.23 -8.52 -23.77
CA GLN A 38 20.95 -9.63 -23.15
C GLN A 38 21.92 -9.06 -22.10
N ARG A 39 21.77 -9.52 -20.86
CA ARG A 39 22.60 -9.16 -19.71
C ARG A 39 23.10 -10.43 -19.04
N ASP A 40 24.24 -10.33 -18.36
CA ASP A 40 24.81 -11.44 -17.59
C ASP A 40 23.84 -11.91 -16.48
N VAL A 41 23.14 -10.96 -15.85
CA VAL A 41 22.07 -11.23 -14.88
C VAL A 41 20.72 -10.85 -15.51
N PRO A 42 19.78 -11.79 -15.66
CA PRO A 42 18.46 -11.47 -16.20
C PRO A 42 17.66 -10.64 -15.20
N VAL A 43 17.08 -9.53 -15.69
CA VAL A 43 16.23 -8.65 -14.90
C VAL A 43 14.77 -8.97 -15.20
N THR A 44 13.93 -9.09 -14.17
CA THR A 44 12.50 -9.29 -14.39
C THR A 44 11.85 -8.02 -14.94
N PRO A 45 10.76 -8.11 -15.72
CA PRO A 45 10.07 -6.91 -16.21
C PRO A 45 9.64 -5.96 -15.09
N LEU A 46 9.24 -6.49 -13.93
CA LEU A 46 8.88 -5.69 -12.77
C LEU A 46 10.08 -4.89 -12.26
N ASP A 47 11.21 -5.57 -12.02
CA ASP A 47 12.43 -4.94 -11.51
C ASP A 47 12.95 -3.88 -12.48
N TYR A 48 12.86 -4.15 -13.79
CA TYR A 48 13.26 -3.21 -14.82
C TYR A 48 12.42 -1.91 -14.76
N PHE A 49 11.09 -2.01 -14.72
CA PHE A 49 10.23 -0.83 -14.67
C PHE A 49 10.36 -0.10 -13.32
N GLN A 50 10.45 -0.82 -12.21
CA GLN A 50 10.66 -0.23 -10.88
C GLN A 50 11.98 0.54 -10.82
N TYR A 51 13.08 -0.05 -11.28
CA TYR A 51 14.38 0.60 -11.31
C TYR A 51 14.37 1.86 -12.20
N ARG A 52 13.67 1.83 -13.34
CA ARG A 52 13.56 2.99 -14.23
C ARG A 52 12.74 4.13 -13.62
N ILE A 53 11.63 3.81 -12.95
CA ILE A 53 10.75 4.80 -12.33
C ILE A 53 11.40 5.40 -11.08
N LEU A 54 12.03 4.57 -10.23
CA LEU A 54 12.65 4.98 -8.97
C LEU A 54 14.10 5.47 -9.14
N GLY A 55 14.64 5.35 -10.35
CA GLY A 55 16.01 5.76 -10.66
C GLY A 55 16.20 7.28 -10.63
N ARG A 56 17.47 7.69 -10.70
CA ARG A 56 17.88 9.10 -10.75
C ARG A 56 17.39 9.82 -12.01
N ASP A 57 17.05 9.08 -13.05
CA ASP A 57 16.63 9.62 -14.34
C ASP A 57 15.14 10.02 -14.32
N THR A 58 14.88 11.32 -14.37
CA THR A 58 13.53 11.90 -14.30
C THR A 58 12.72 11.68 -15.58
N ARG A 59 13.33 11.25 -16.70
CA ARG A 59 12.62 10.98 -17.96
C ARG A 59 11.53 9.91 -17.81
N PHE A 60 11.78 8.93 -16.94
CA PHE A 60 10.88 7.79 -16.70
C PHE A 60 9.88 8.03 -15.57
N GLN A 61 9.92 9.21 -14.93
CA GLN A 61 8.95 9.63 -13.91
C GLN A 61 7.75 10.37 -14.53
N ARG A 62 7.76 10.58 -15.85
CA ARG A 62 6.63 11.18 -16.57
C ARG A 62 5.42 10.25 -16.57
N ASN A 63 4.23 10.84 -16.47
CA ASN A 63 2.96 10.11 -16.50
C ASN A 63 2.82 9.23 -17.75
N ASP A 64 3.23 9.71 -18.93
CA ASP A 64 3.15 8.95 -20.19
C ASP A 64 3.92 7.62 -20.10
N TYR A 65 5.12 7.66 -19.51
CA TYR A 65 5.94 6.47 -19.33
C TYR A 65 5.39 5.57 -18.22
N LEU A 66 4.87 6.15 -17.14
CA LEU A 66 4.25 5.39 -16.04
C LEU A 66 3.06 4.57 -16.52
N PHE A 67 2.16 5.17 -17.31
CA PHE A 67 1.02 4.46 -17.89
C PHE A 67 1.46 3.41 -18.91
N TYR A 68 2.45 3.73 -19.74
CA TYR A 68 3.04 2.73 -20.65
C TYR A 68 3.65 1.54 -19.90
N ALA A 69 4.41 1.79 -18.83
CA ALA A 69 5.05 0.76 -18.02
C ALA A 69 3.99 -0.13 -17.33
N LEU A 70 2.95 0.49 -16.77
CA LEU A 70 1.81 -0.21 -16.18
C LEU A 70 1.12 -1.12 -17.21
N PHE A 71 0.75 -0.56 -18.36
CA PHE A 71 0.12 -1.32 -19.45
C PHE A 71 1.01 -2.48 -19.92
N LYS A 72 2.31 -2.24 -20.09
CA LYS A 72 3.25 -3.27 -20.56
C LYS A 72 3.41 -4.38 -19.54
N PHE A 73 3.47 -4.04 -18.26
CA PHE A 73 3.53 -5.01 -17.17
C PHE A 73 2.27 -5.88 -17.13
N GLU A 74 1.08 -5.26 -17.19
CA GLU A 74 -0.19 -5.99 -17.24
C GLU A 74 -0.28 -6.92 -18.45
N TYR A 75 0.14 -6.44 -19.63
CA TYR A 75 0.20 -7.26 -20.84
C TYR A 75 1.09 -8.50 -20.66
N LEU A 76 2.29 -8.34 -20.09
CA LEU A 76 3.21 -9.45 -19.83
C LEU A 76 2.63 -10.44 -18.82
N LEU A 77 1.94 -9.94 -17.79
CA LEU A 77 1.28 -10.76 -16.79
C LEU A 77 0.14 -11.59 -17.41
N VAL A 78 -0.73 -10.97 -18.20
CA VAL A 78 -1.81 -11.65 -18.94
C VAL A 78 -1.22 -12.71 -19.88
N LYS A 79 -0.18 -12.37 -20.66
CA LYS A 79 0.48 -13.30 -21.55
C LYS A 79 1.05 -14.52 -20.80
N SER A 80 1.73 -14.29 -19.68
CA SER A 80 2.27 -15.38 -18.86
C SER A 80 1.17 -16.29 -18.30
N THR A 81 0.04 -15.70 -17.92
CA THR A 81 -1.16 -16.40 -17.41
C THR A 81 -1.77 -17.29 -18.48
N ILE A 82 -1.96 -16.77 -19.70
CA ILE A 82 -2.48 -17.53 -20.85
C ILE A 82 -1.55 -18.70 -21.21
N ILE A 83 -0.23 -18.48 -21.23
CA ILE A 83 0.75 -19.53 -21.50
C ILE A 83 0.68 -20.62 -20.43
N ALA A 84 0.56 -20.25 -19.15
CA ALA A 84 0.42 -21.19 -18.05
C ALA A 84 -0.86 -22.03 -18.16
N CYS A 85 -1.99 -21.42 -18.54
CA CYS A 85 -3.23 -22.14 -18.84
C CYS A 85 -3.02 -23.11 -20.01
N GLY A 86 -2.48 -22.63 -21.13
CA GLY A 86 -2.29 -23.41 -22.36
C GLY A 86 -1.39 -24.64 -22.18
N ARG A 87 -0.29 -24.52 -21.41
CA ARG A 87 0.63 -25.64 -21.15
C ARG A 87 -0.02 -26.80 -20.38
N LYS A 88 -1.04 -26.54 -19.55
CA LYS A 88 -1.70 -27.58 -18.74
C LYS A 88 -2.82 -28.32 -19.46
N ILE A 89 -3.46 -27.68 -20.44
CA ILE A 89 -4.43 -28.34 -21.35
C ILE A 89 -3.78 -29.53 -22.05
N VAL A 90 -2.48 -29.42 -22.38
CA VAL A 90 -1.71 -30.47 -23.05
C VAL A 90 -1.31 -31.61 -22.10
N SER A 91 -1.28 -31.40 -20.78
CA SER A 91 -0.62 -32.32 -19.85
C SER A 91 -1.54 -33.37 -19.22
N LYS A 92 -2.86 -33.12 -19.06
CA LYS A 92 -3.80 -34.09 -18.47
C LYS A 92 -5.23 -33.89 -18.99
N HIS A 93 -5.66 -34.78 -19.88
CA HIS A 93 -7.09 -35.11 -20.11
C HIS A 93 -8.04 -34.02 -20.64
N GLY A 94 -7.55 -32.89 -21.19
CA GLY A 94 -8.39 -31.92 -21.92
C GLY A 94 -9.43 -31.18 -21.05
N MET A 95 -9.49 -31.45 -19.75
CA MET A 95 -10.28 -30.69 -18.80
C MET A 95 -9.42 -29.53 -18.30
N VAL A 96 -9.89 -28.31 -18.56
CA VAL A 96 -9.23 -27.11 -18.08
C VAL A 96 -9.52 -26.99 -16.58
N ASP A 97 -8.62 -27.49 -15.74
CA ASP A 97 -8.70 -27.25 -14.29
C ASP A 97 -8.66 -25.74 -14.03
N ASP A 98 -9.83 -25.22 -13.63
CA ASP A 98 -10.15 -23.87 -13.17
C ASP A 98 -9.25 -22.75 -13.72
N ILE A 99 -9.63 -22.21 -14.89
CA ILE A 99 -9.12 -20.95 -15.45
C ILE A 99 -9.08 -19.84 -14.39
N HIS A 100 -10.03 -19.86 -13.46
CA HIS A 100 -10.14 -18.95 -12.33
C HIS A 100 -8.88 -18.93 -11.43
N LEU A 101 -8.17 -20.05 -11.25
CA LEU A 101 -6.95 -20.09 -10.42
C LEU A 101 -5.78 -19.29 -11.02
N TYR A 102 -5.76 -19.10 -12.34
CA TYR A 102 -4.70 -18.37 -13.03
C TYR A 102 -5.01 -16.88 -13.14
N LEU A 103 -6.30 -16.53 -13.20
CA LEU A 103 -6.77 -15.14 -13.23
C LEU A 103 -6.60 -14.41 -11.91
N LYS A 104 -6.37 -15.10 -10.78
CA LYS A 104 -6.16 -14.45 -9.48
C LYS A 104 -4.98 -13.44 -9.47
N ASN A 105 -3.99 -13.64 -10.34
CA ASN A 105 -2.84 -12.74 -10.45
C ASN A 105 -3.18 -11.46 -11.22
N LEU A 106 -4.28 -11.45 -11.99
CA LEU A 106 -4.75 -10.28 -12.71
C LEU A 106 -5.65 -9.46 -11.79
N ARG A 107 -5.14 -8.29 -11.37
CA ARG A 107 -5.90 -7.36 -10.53
C ARG A 107 -7.22 -6.97 -11.22
N GLY A 108 -8.30 -6.95 -10.46
CA GLY A 108 -9.64 -6.62 -10.97
C GLY A 108 -10.39 -7.78 -11.62
N SER A 109 -9.78 -8.97 -11.78
CA SER A 109 -10.49 -10.16 -12.23
C SER A 109 -11.49 -10.66 -11.17
N ALA A 110 -12.52 -11.41 -11.59
CA ALA A 110 -13.48 -12.01 -10.65
C ALA A 110 -12.78 -12.99 -9.67
N ALA A 111 -11.76 -13.70 -10.12
CA ALA A 111 -10.97 -14.59 -9.28
C ALA A 111 -10.14 -13.83 -8.24
N TYR A 112 -9.54 -12.70 -8.63
CA TYR A 112 -8.82 -11.80 -7.71
C TYR A 112 -9.75 -11.32 -6.59
N TRP A 113 -10.95 -10.85 -6.92
CA TRP A 113 -11.92 -10.39 -5.92
C TRP A 113 -12.41 -11.51 -5.00
N LYS A 114 -12.62 -12.72 -5.53
CA LYS A 114 -12.98 -13.89 -4.72
C LYS A 114 -11.88 -14.25 -3.72
N THR A 115 -10.61 -14.20 -4.13
CA THR A 115 -9.47 -14.41 -3.21
C THR A 115 -9.42 -13.32 -2.15
N ALA A 116 -9.48 -12.04 -2.53
CA ALA A 116 -9.45 -10.92 -1.59
C ALA A 116 -10.62 -10.97 -0.58
N HIS A 117 -11.82 -11.35 -1.03
CA HIS A 117 -12.98 -11.53 -0.16
C HIS A 117 -12.79 -12.69 0.83
N ASN A 118 -12.24 -13.82 0.38
CA ASN A 118 -11.96 -14.96 1.24
C ASN A 118 -10.86 -14.64 2.27
N GLU A 119 -9.84 -13.88 1.87
CA GLU A 119 -8.81 -13.38 2.79
C GLU A 119 -9.40 -12.43 3.83
N LEU A 120 -10.29 -11.53 3.42
CA LEU A 120 -11.02 -10.65 4.34
C LEU A 120 -11.87 -11.45 5.33
N ILE A 121 -12.65 -12.43 4.86
CA ILE A 121 -13.40 -13.34 5.72
C ILE A 121 -12.45 -14.10 6.66
N GLY A 122 -11.32 -14.56 6.15
CA GLY A 122 -10.28 -15.23 6.95
C GLY A 122 -9.76 -14.33 8.06
N GLN A 123 -9.43 -13.07 7.75
CA GLN A 123 -9.00 -12.09 8.73
C GLN A 123 -10.10 -11.81 9.77
N ILE A 124 -11.35 -11.63 9.33
CA ILE A 124 -12.52 -11.46 10.22
C ILE A 124 -12.67 -12.68 11.15
N ARG A 125 -12.46 -13.90 10.64
CA ARG A 125 -12.51 -15.13 11.44
C ARG A 125 -11.33 -15.26 12.40
N CYS A 126 -10.13 -14.86 11.99
CA CYS A 126 -8.90 -14.92 12.80
C CYS A 126 -8.86 -13.86 13.92
N LEU A 127 -9.54 -12.74 13.76
CA LEU A 127 -9.66 -11.69 14.78
C LEU A 127 -10.41 -12.17 16.04
N GLY A 128 -11.16 -13.27 16.02
CA GLY A 128 -12.00 -13.68 17.16
C GLY A 128 -13.27 -12.83 17.28
N LEU A 129 -14.00 -12.93 18.40
CA LEU A 129 -15.27 -12.20 18.63
C LEU A 129 -15.13 -10.70 18.27
N THR A 130 -16.17 -10.14 17.66
CA THR A 130 -16.25 -8.79 17.06
C THR A 130 -15.41 -7.73 17.78
N HIS A 131 -14.40 -7.20 17.08
CA HIS A 131 -13.58 -6.08 17.56
C HIS A 131 -14.23 -4.76 17.16
N TYR A 132 -14.64 -3.95 18.15
CA TYR A 132 -15.09 -2.58 17.92
C TYR A 132 -13.90 -1.64 18.03
N PHE A 133 -13.57 -0.96 16.93
CA PHE A 133 -12.62 0.14 16.93
C PHE A 133 -13.37 1.43 17.24
N LEU A 134 -13.30 1.86 18.50
CA LEU A 134 -13.88 3.13 18.94
C LEU A 134 -12.76 4.17 18.98
N THR A 135 -12.94 5.27 18.24
CA THR A 135 -12.08 6.45 18.36
C THR A 135 -12.83 7.47 19.22
N PHE A 136 -12.24 7.82 20.35
CA PHE A 136 -12.77 8.88 21.20
C PHE A 136 -11.98 10.17 20.95
N SER A 137 -12.67 11.30 20.95
CA SER A 137 -12.07 12.64 20.95
C SER A 137 -12.26 13.31 22.31
N CYS A 138 -11.44 14.32 22.61
CA CYS A 138 -11.54 15.13 23.82
C CYS A 138 -12.04 16.53 23.46
N ASN A 139 -12.99 17.06 24.24
CA ASN A 139 -13.39 18.47 24.19
C ASN A 139 -12.78 19.21 25.38
N ASP A 140 -11.48 19.40 25.34
CA ASP A 140 -10.64 19.97 26.40
C ASP A 140 -10.97 21.42 26.74
N LEU A 141 -11.38 22.22 25.75
CA LEU A 141 -11.74 23.62 25.96
C LEU A 141 -13.03 23.79 26.78
N ASN A 142 -14.03 22.93 26.62
CA ASN A 142 -15.35 23.13 27.23
C ASN A 142 -15.66 22.19 28.40
N TRP A 143 -14.95 21.06 28.57
CA TRP A 143 -15.24 20.18 29.70
C TRP A 143 -14.79 20.81 31.01
N LEU A 144 -15.76 21.01 31.92
CA LEU A 144 -15.51 21.57 33.25
C LEU A 144 -14.46 20.77 34.04
N ASP A 145 -14.42 19.44 33.89
CA ASP A 145 -13.44 18.64 34.62
C ASP A 145 -12.03 18.77 34.03
N MET A 146 -11.89 19.02 32.71
CA MET A 146 -10.58 19.36 32.13
C MET A 146 -10.09 20.71 32.63
N ARG A 147 -10.98 21.71 32.70
CA ARG A 147 -10.65 23.02 33.28
C ARG A 147 -10.27 22.92 34.77
N LYS A 148 -11.01 22.14 35.55
CA LYS A 148 -10.69 21.85 36.96
C LYS A 148 -9.36 21.10 37.13
N ALA A 149 -9.01 20.21 36.22
CA ALA A 149 -7.73 19.49 36.26
C ALA A 149 -6.51 20.42 36.11
N LEU A 150 -6.71 21.60 35.54
CA LEU A 150 -5.70 22.67 35.48
C LEU A 150 -5.63 23.51 36.77
N LEU A 151 -6.39 23.15 37.82
CA LEU A 151 -6.49 23.85 39.11
C LEU A 151 -6.96 25.30 38.99
N ILE A 152 -7.77 25.60 37.97
CA ILE A 152 -8.31 26.93 37.68
C ILE A 152 -9.82 26.90 37.86
N ASP A 153 -10.37 27.98 38.42
CA ASP A 153 -11.81 28.15 38.54
C ASP A 153 -12.44 28.27 37.14
N PRO A 154 -13.32 27.33 36.74
CA PRO A 154 -13.74 27.16 35.35
C PRO A 154 -14.63 28.30 34.81
N ASN A 155 -15.16 29.14 35.70
CA ASN A 155 -16.10 30.23 35.40
C ASN A 155 -15.41 31.58 35.15
N GLU A 156 -14.12 31.70 35.46
CA GLU A 156 -13.42 32.98 35.40
C GLU A 156 -12.65 33.18 34.08
N LEU A 157 -12.43 32.08 33.33
CA LEU A 157 -11.50 32.09 32.20
C LEU A 157 -12.17 32.20 30.82
N ASP A 158 -11.64 33.11 30.01
CA ASP A 158 -11.95 33.23 28.59
C ASP A 158 -11.45 32.02 27.79
N ILE A 159 -12.07 31.78 26.62
CA ILE A 159 -11.80 30.62 25.76
C ILE A 159 -10.34 30.65 25.26
N TYR A 160 -9.83 31.82 24.87
CA TYR A 160 -8.45 31.96 24.37
C TYR A 160 -7.41 31.71 25.46
N ALA A 161 -7.66 32.19 26.67
CA ALA A 161 -6.79 31.92 27.82
C ALA A 161 -6.79 30.43 28.17
N THR A 162 -7.97 29.78 28.10
CA THR A 162 -8.11 28.33 28.31
C THR A 162 -7.31 27.53 27.29
N GLN A 163 -7.39 27.91 26.01
CA GLN A 163 -6.63 27.26 24.94
C GLN A 163 -5.13 27.35 25.18
N HIS A 164 -4.62 28.54 25.51
CA HIS A 164 -3.19 28.72 25.78
C HIS A 164 -2.70 27.82 26.93
N LEU A 165 -3.50 27.66 27.97
CA LEU A 165 -3.16 26.79 29.10
C LEU A 165 -3.21 25.31 28.76
N VAL A 166 -4.17 24.89 27.92
CA VAL A 166 -4.24 23.52 27.41
C VAL A 166 -3.00 23.20 26.57
N GLU A 167 -2.55 24.14 25.73
CA GLU A 167 -1.33 24.01 24.95
C GLU A 167 -0.09 23.90 25.84
N MET A 168 0.00 24.72 26.90
CA MET A 168 1.10 24.69 27.87
C MET A 168 1.13 23.42 28.72
N HIS A 169 -0.03 22.84 29.01
CA HIS A 169 -0.18 21.68 29.90
C HIS A 169 -0.81 20.46 29.20
N ALA A 170 -0.46 20.23 27.93
CA ALA A 170 -1.02 19.16 27.11
C ALA A 170 -0.90 17.75 27.76
N VAL A 171 0.15 17.51 28.54
CA VAL A 171 0.36 16.22 29.24
C VAL A 171 -0.67 16.00 30.36
N VAL A 172 -1.03 17.05 31.09
CA VAL A 172 -1.99 16.97 32.19
C VAL A 172 -3.39 16.71 31.63
N VAL A 173 -3.77 17.43 30.57
CA VAL A 173 -5.03 17.25 29.84
C VAL A 173 -5.13 15.84 29.28
N SER A 174 -4.07 15.35 28.62
CA SER A 174 -4.02 13.99 28.07
C SER A 174 -4.17 12.91 29.16
N ARG A 175 -3.51 13.09 30.31
CA ARG A 175 -3.67 12.15 31.45
C ARG A 175 -5.08 12.18 32.01
N HIS A 176 -5.67 13.37 32.18
CA HIS A 176 -7.03 13.48 32.69
C HIS A 176 -8.05 12.88 31.73
N TYR A 177 -7.84 13.03 30.43
CA TYR A 177 -8.65 12.38 29.40
C TYR A 177 -8.53 10.84 29.45
N MET A 178 -7.32 10.31 29.63
CA MET A 178 -7.10 8.86 29.76
C MET A 178 -7.80 8.27 30.98
N ILE A 179 -7.87 8.99 32.10
CA ILE A 179 -8.64 8.55 33.26
C ILE A 179 -10.13 8.40 32.90
N ARG A 180 -10.70 9.33 32.14
CA ARG A 180 -12.10 9.22 31.69
C ARG A 180 -12.34 8.02 30.79
N VAL A 181 -11.45 7.78 29.83
CA VAL A 181 -11.54 6.60 28.96
C VAL A 181 -11.43 5.32 29.79
N SER A 182 -10.52 5.27 30.76
CA SER A 182 -10.39 4.12 31.67
C SER A 182 -11.66 3.87 32.46
N VAL A 183 -12.25 4.91 33.08
CA VAL A 183 -13.52 4.80 33.83
C VAL A 183 -14.65 4.36 32.92
N LEU A 184 -14.74 4.90 31.70
CA LEU A 184 -15.72 4.50 30.71
C LEU A 184 -15.58 3.01 30.35
N VAL A 185 -14.37 2.53 30.09
CA VAL A 185 -14.11 1.12 29.78
C VAL A 185 -14.49 0.23 30.97
N THR A 186 -14.11 0.62 32.19
CA THR A 186 -14.52 -0.10 33.41
C THR A 186 -16.04 -0.13 33.57
N PHE A 187 -16.73 0.97 33.29
CA PHE A 187 -18.19 1.06 33.33
C PHE A 187 -18.85 0.14 32.29
N MET A 188 -18.33 0.07 31.06
CA MET A 188 -18.84 -0.84 30.03
C MET A 188 -18.63 -2.31 30.40
N LEU A 189 -17.51 -2.64 31.04
CA LEU A 189 -17.20 -4.02 31.45
C LEU A 189 -18.02 -4.48 32.66
N ASN A 190 -18.34 -3.56 33.58
CA ASN A 190 -19.03 -3.86 34.82
C ASN A 190 -20.57 -3.76 34.72
N ASN A 191 -21.13 -3.08 33.71
CA ASN A 191 -22.58 -3.04 33.46
C ASN A 191 -23.07 -4.23 32.61
N LYS A 192 -22.72 -5.45 33.03
CA LYS A 192 -23.39 -6.65 32.53
C LYS A 192 -24.59 -7.01 33.38
#